data_AF-A0A965Z2P5-F1
#
_entry.id   AF-A0A965Z2P5-F1
#
_cell.length_a   1.000
_cell.length_b   1.000
_cell.length_c   1.000
_cell.angle_alpha   90.00
_cell.angle_beta   90.00
_cell.angle_gamma   90.00
#
_symmetry.space_group_name_H-M   'P 1'
#
loop_
_entity.id
_entity.type
_entity.pdbx_description
1 polymer ?
#
loop_
_entity_poly.entity_id
_entity_poly.type
_entity_poly.pdbx_seq_one_letter_code
_entity_poly.pdbx_strand_id
1 'polypeptide(L)'
;GLVKPEPGESVPDLGRRAFTFARMNFYDVVLYDTGGRFQIDDELVGELKALREAVEPQNVVLVLDAAIGQESVNVAKTFHDAVGLTGLILTKLDGDARGGAALSVVSVVGCPILRVGVGERPEDLEPFHPDRMASRILGMGDVVSLVEKVQETLDVGEAERMQEKLKRKQGLNLEDFLAQMRQMKKIGSLGKILEMLPGAGALGADVRNRIENDSGGQMKKSEAIVLSMTPRERRHPDLLDASRRRRIARGAGVQVSDVNELLRGFRQAQQMAKQMKQMQKRLPRGGLFR
;
A
#
# COMPACT_ATOMS: atom_id res chain seq x y z
N GLY A 1 -1.99 -23.90 -10.31
CA GLY A 1 -3.30 -24.59 -10.40
C GLY A 1 -3.79 -24.92 -9.01
N LEU A 2 -5.10 -25.04 -8.80
CA LEU A 2 -5.68 -25.42 -7.50
C LEU A 2 -6.08 -26.90 -7.53
N VAL A 3 -5.55 -27.70 -6.61
CA VAL A 3 -5.92 -29.10 -6.42
C VAL A 3 -6.89 -29.17 -5.25
N LYS A 4 -8.09 -29.71 -5.49
CA LYS A 4 -9.15 -29.82 -4.47
C LYS A 4 -9.25 -31.26 -3.94
N PRO A 5 -9.68 -31.45 -2.69
CA PRO A 5 -9.94 -32.78 -2.13
C PRO A 5 -11.00 -33.54 -2.94
N GLU A 6 -10.79 -34.84 -3.10
CA GLU A 6 -11.78 -35.77 -3.66
C GLU A 6 -12.56 -36.48 -2.53
N PRO A 7 -13.81 -36.91 -2.76
CA PRO A 7 -14.61 -37.57 -1.72
C PRO A 7 -13.90 -38.82 -1.15
N GLY A 8 -13.72 -38.86 0.18
CA GLY A 8 -13.05 -39.97 0.87
C GLY A 8 -11.51 -39.94 0.80
N GLU A 9 -10.93 -38.92 0.18
CA GLU A 9 -9.48 -38.73 0.14
C GLU A 9 -8.95 -38.24 1.49
N SER A 10 -7.86 -38.85 1.96
CA SER A 10 -7.17 -38.40 3.16
C SER A 10 -6.32 -37.15 2.88
N VAL A 11 -6.06 -36.32 3.89
CA VAL A 11 -5.18 -35.15 3.74
C VAL A 11 -3.76 -35.52 3.26
N PRO A 12 -3.10 -36.58 3.74
CA PRO A 12 -1.84 -37.07 3.19
C PRO A 12 -1.90 -37.42 1.69
N ASP A 13 -2.99 -38.07 1.25
CA ASP A 13 -3.16 -38.46 -0.16
C ASP A 13 -3.37 -37.23 -1.05
N LEU A 14 -4.19 -36.27 -0.60
CA LEU A 14 -4.33 -34.96 -1.25
C LEU A 14 -2.98 -34.26 -1.37
N GLY A 15 -2.18 -34.29 -0.30
CA GLY A 15 -0.84 -33.70 -0.27
C GLY A 15 0.09 -34.26 -1.35
N ARG A 16 0.14 -35.59 -1.46
CA ARG A 16 0.94 -36.32 -2.48
C ARG A 16 0.44 -36.07 -3.89
N ARG A 17 -0.88 -36.06 -4.09
CA ARG A 17 -1.49 -35.78 -5.40
C ARG A 17 -1.20 -34.35 -5.84
N ALA A 18 -1.33 -33.38 -4.94
CA ALA A 18 -0.97 -32.00 -5.21
C ALA A 18 0.52 -31.83 -5.57
N PHE A 19 1.42 -32.52 -4.86
CA PHE A 19 2.86 -32.53 -5.19
C PHE A 19 3.12 -33.13 -6.58
N THR A 20 2.51 -34.27 -6.89
CA THR A 20 2.65 -34.94 -8.18
C THR A 20 2.12 -34.08 -9.32
N PHE A 21 0.94 -33.47 -9.14
CA PHE A 21 0.37 -32.52 -10.07
C PHE A 21 1.31 -31.34 -10.32
N ALA A 22 1.89 -30.77 -9.25
CA ALA A 22 2.83 -29.66 -9.36
C ALA A 22 4.06 -30.03 -10.20
N ARG A 23 4.65 -31.22 -9.94
CA ARG A 23 5.79 -31.74 -10.69
C ARG A 23 5.48 -31.99 -12.17
N MET A 24 4.34 -32.62 -12.47
CA MET A 24 3.94 -32.92 -13.85
C MET A 24 3.67 -31.65 -14.68
N ASN A 25 3.30 -30.56 -14.02
CA ASN A 25 2.99 -29.29 -14.65
C ASN A 25 4.10 -28.24 -14.49
N PHE A 26 5.29 -28.63 -14.04
CA PHE A 26 6.47 -27.75 -13.90
C PHE A 26 6.23 -26.51 -13.02
N TYR A 27 5.46 -26.65 -11.94
CA TYR A 27 5.35 -25.59 -10.93
C TYR A 27 6.57 -25.59 -10.00
N ASP A 28 7.10 -24.42 -9.69
CA ASP A 28 8.26 -24.25 -8.79
C ASP A 28 7.88 -24.30 -7.30
N VAL A 29 6.64 -23.91 -6.96
CA VAL A 29 6.17 -23.74 -5.58
C VAL A 29 4.81 -24.41 -5.39
N VAL A 30 4.67 -25.14 -4.29
CA VAL A 30 3.40 -25.71 -3.82
C VAL A 30 3.10 -25.12 -2.44
N LEU A 31 1.89 -24.58 -2.29
CA LEU A 31 1.40 -24.09 -1.02
C LEU A 31 0.28 -25.02 -0.54
N TYR A 32 0.48 -25.60 0.64
CA TYR A 32 -0.53 -26.40 1.33
C TYR A 32 -1.25 -25.52 2.33
N ASP A 33 -2.49 -25.13 2.00
CA ASP A 33 -3.36 -24.42 2.93
C ASP A 33 -4.10 -25.44 3.80
N THR A 34 -3.80 -25.44 5.10
CA THR A 34 -4.34 -26.40 6.06
C THR A 34 -5.45 -25.75 6.87
N GLY A 35 -6.39 -26.56 7.38
CA GLY A 35 -7.44 -26.06 8.27
C GLY A 35 -6.86 -25.33 9.49
N GLY A 36 -7.40 -24.15 9.80
CA GLY A 36 -7.08 -23.43 11.03
C GLY A 36 -8.02 -23.82 12.18
N ARG A 37 -7.53 -23.86 13.42
CA ARG A 37 -8.38 -23.98 14.63
C ARG A 37 -7.85 -23.10 15.76
N PHE A 38 -8.79 -22.57 16.55
CA PHE A 38 -8.51 -21.65 17.66
C PHE A 38 -7.92 -22.37 18.89
N GLN A 39 -8.29 -23.64 19.08
CA GLN A 39 -7.76 -24.50 20.12
C GLN A 39 -7.01 -25.66 19.48
N ILE A 40 -5.91 -26.06 20.13
CA ILE A 40 -5.13 -27.22 19.72
C ILE A 40 -5.99 -28.47 19.96
N ASP A 41 -6.20 -29.24 18.91
CA ASP A 41 -6.88 -30.53 18.93
C ASP A 41 -5.89 -31.61 18.50
N ASP A 42 -5.84 -32.71 19.24
CA ASP A 42 -4.95 -33.84 18.97
C ASP A 42 -5.25 -34.46 17.60
N GLU A 43 -6.50 -34.43 17.13
CA GLU A 43 -6.88 -34.92 15.80
C GLU A 43 -6.22 -34.09 14.70
N LEU A 44 -6.28 -32.76 14.80
CA LEU A 44 -5.66 -31.84 13.84
C LEU A 44 -4.14 -32.01 13.85
N VAL A 45 -3.53 -32.11 15.03
CA VAL A 45 -2.08 -32.29 15.15
C VAL A 45 -1.65 -33.63 14.52
N GLY A 46 -2.43 -34.69 14.70
CA GLY A 46 -2.21 -35.99 14.05
C GLY A 46 -2.28 -35.89 12.53
N GLU A 47 -3.29 -35.20 12.00
CA GLU A 47 -3.45 -34.98 10.56
C GLU A 47 -2.28 -34.20 9.96
N LEU A 48 -1.82 -33.13 10.61
CA LEU A 48 -0.69 -32.33 10.14
C LEU A 48 0.64 -33.10 10.19
N LYS A 49 0.83 -33.96 11.20
CA LYS A 49 1.99 -34.87 11.27
C LYS A 49 1.97 -35.85 10.09
N ALA A 50 0.83 -36.48 9.84
CA ALA A 50 0.68 -37.41 8.72
C ALA A 50 0.90 -36.71 7.36
N LEU A 51 0.40 -35.48 7.20
CA LEU A 51 0.65 -34.68 6.00
C LEU A 51 2.14 -34.38 5.83
N ARG A 52 2.81 -33.93 6.88
CA ARG A 52 4.24 -33.60 6.86
C ARG A 52 5.09 -34.80 6.46
N GLU A 53 4.82 -35.97 7.04
CA GLU A 53 5.50 -37.22 6.69
C GLU A 53 5.24 -37.62 5.23
N ALA A 54 4.05 -37.35 4.70
CA ALA A 54 3.68 -37.75 3.36
C ALA A 54 4.29 -36.88 2.25
N VAL A 55 4.55 -35.59 2.51
CA VAL A 55 5.00 -34.62 1.49
C VAL A 55 6.37 -34.00 1.76
N GLU A 56 6.95 -34.22 2.95
CA GLU A 56 8.28 -33.74 3.36
C GLU A 56 8.54 -32.26 2.98
N PRO A 57 7.71 -31.32 3.46
CA PRO A 57 7.77 -29.93 3.01
C PRO A 57 9.08 -29.27 3.47
N GLN A 58 9.67 -28.45 2.58
CA GLN A 58 10.89 -27.68 2.89
C GLN A 58 10.64 -26.58 3.92
N ASN A 59 9.43 -26.03 3.96
CA ASN A 59 9.04 -24.95 4.87
C ASN A 59 7.71 -25.28 5.53
N VAL A 60 7.64 -25.07 6.84
CA VAL A 60 6.41 -25.21 7.63
C VAL A 60 6.20 -23.88 8.34
N VAL A 61 5.17 -23.14 7.94
CA VAL A 61 4.96 -21.77 8.38
C VAL A 61 3.69 -21.66 9.20
N LEU A 62 3.80 -21.16 10.42
CA LEU A 62 2.63 -20.90 11.27
C LEU A 62 2.15 -19.47 11.07
N VAL A 63 0.85 -19.31 10.80
CA VAL A 63 0.19 -18.01 10.70
C VAL A 63 -0.48 -17.70 12.03
N LEU A 64 -0.09 -16.58 12.65
CA LEU A 64 -0.60 -16.12 13.93
C LEU A 64 -1.27 -14.76 13.78
N ASP A 65 -2.29 -14.53 14.60
CA ASP A 65 -2.93 -13.22 14.74
C ASP A 65 -2.19 -12.42 15.83
N ALA A 66 -1.74 -11.21 15.49
CA ALA A 66 -0.98 -10.35 16.38
C ALA A 66 -1.77 -9.89 17.62
N ALA A 67 -3.11 -9.98 17.60
CA ALA A 67 -3.96 -9.67 18.74
C ALA A 67 -4.00 -10.80 19.78
N ILE A 68 -3.68 -12.04 19.40
CA ILE A 68 -3.72 -13.19 20.31
C ILE A 68 -2.49 -13.10 21.22
N GLY A 69 -2.74 -12.85 22.51
CA GLY A 69 -1.75 -12.58 23.55
C GLY A 69 -0.88 -13.80 23.93
N GLN A 70 -0.75 -14.05 25.23
CA GLN A 70 0.12 -15.11 25.77
C GLN A 70 -0.28 -16.53 25.30
N GLU A 71 -1.53 -16.75 24.92
CA GLU A 71 -2.02 -18.05 24.42
C GLU A 71 -1.33 -18.48 23.11
N SER A 72 -0.96 -17.51 22.25
CA SER A 72 -0.21 -17.76 21.01
C SER A 72 1.12 -18.48 21.24
N VAL A 73 1.73 -18.28 22.41
CA VAL A 73 3.03 -18.88 22.75
C VAL A 73 2.89 -20.40 22.89
N ASN A 74 1.86 -20.85 23.61
CA ASN A 74 1.60 -22.28 23.79
C ASN A 74 1.20 -22.93 22.47
N VAL A 75 0.36 -22.27 21.68
CA VAL A 75 -0.05 -22.75 20.35
C VAL A 75 1.17 -22.95 19.46
N ALA A 76 2.03 -21.93 19.36
CA ALA A 76 3.19 -21.99 18.50
C ALA A 76 4.20 -23.06 18.96
N LYS A 77 4.39 -23.22 20.28
CA LYS A 77 5.22 -24.29 20.83
C LYS A 77 4.70 -25.67 20.47
N THR A 78 3.41 -25.93 20.67
CA THR A 78 2.84 -27.25 20.37
C THR A 78 2.93 -27.60 18.88
N PHE A 79 2.66 -26.63 17.99
CA PHE A 79 2.86 -26.86 16.56
C PHE A 79 4.33 -27.05 16.19
N HIS A 80 5.25 -26.34 16.83
CA HIS A 80 6.68 -26.55 16.62
C HIS A 80 7.12 -27.95 17.03
N ASP A 81 6.74 -28.39 18.23
CA ASP A 81 7.07 -29.72 18.74
C ASP A 81 6.44 -30.83 17.88
N ALA A 82 5.25 -30.58 17.31
CA ALA A 82 4.55 -31.55 16.48
C ALA A 82 5.05 -31.64 15.04
N VAL A 83 5.20 -30.49 14.37
CA VAL A 83 5.41 -30.41 12.91
C VAL A 83 6.61 -29.56 12.51
N GLY A 84 7.45 -29.14 13.46
CA GLY A 84 8.75 -28.52 13.22
C GLY A 84 8.66 -27.29 12.34
N LEU A 85 8.14 -26.20 12.91
CA LEU A 85 8.01 -24.92 12.21
C LEU A 85 9.38 -24.42 11.73
N THR A 86 9.40 -23.79 10.56
CA THR A 86 10.58 -23.12 9.98
C THR A 86 10.43 -21.60 9.94
N GLY A 87 9.21 -21.09 10.07
CA GLY A 87 8.95 -19.65 10.08
C GLY A 87 7.56 -19.30 10.58
N LEU A 88 7.37 -18.01 10.83
CA LEU A 88 6.12 -17.45 11.34
C LEU A 88 5.63 -16.33 10.41
N ILE A 89 4.31 -16.17 10.31
CA ILE A 89 3.67 -15.00 9.70
C ILE A 89 2.75 -14.40 10.75
N LEU A 90 2.85 -13.09 10.96
CA LEU A 90 1.95 -12.37 11.87
C LEU A 90 0.94 -11.58 11.06
N THR A 91 -0.33 -11.69 11.38
CA THR A 91 -1.41 -11.02 10.67
C THR A 91 -2.13 -10.02 11.58
N LYS A 92 -2.97 -9.16 11.00
CA LYS A 92 -3.77 -8.14 11.69
C LYS A 92 -2.96 -7.10 12.46
N LEU A 93 -1.79 -6.71 11.91
CA LEU A 93 -0.95 -5.65 12.46
C LEU A 93 -1.40 -4.23 12.05
N ASP A 94 -2.53 -4.11 11.37
CA ASP A 94 -3.25 -2.86 11.10
C ASP A 94 -4.08 -2.36 12.29
N GLY A 95 -4.40 -3.24 13.24
CA GLY A 95 -5.15 -2.89 14.45
C GLY A 95 -4.30 -2.34 15.61
N ASP A 96 -4.94 -2.20 16.77
CA ASP A 96 -4.34 -1.74 18.04
C ASP A 96 -3.36 -2.75 18.67
N ALA A 97 -3.21 -3.92 18.05
CA ALA A 97 -2.26 -4.92 18.48
C ALA A 97 -0.84 -4.36 18.40
N ARG A 98 -0.22 -4.15 19.57
CA ARG A 98 1.20 -3.76 19.69
C ARG A 98 2.15 -4.90 19.34
N GLY A 99 1.62 -6.10 19.09
CA GLY A 99 2.35 -7.31 18.70
C GLY A 99 3.43 -7.75 19.70
N GLY A 100 3.31 -7.45 20.99
CA GLY A 100 4.22 -7.97 22.02
C GLY A 100 4.22 -9.50 22.13
N ALA A 101 3.13 -10.16 21.72
CA ALA A 101 3.04 -11.62 21.64
C ALA A 101 4.01 -12.21 20.58
N ALA A 102 4.32 -11.45 19.51
CA ALA A 102 5.25 -11.87 18.47
C ALA A 102 6.65 -12.18 19.01
N LEU A 103 7.18 -11.30 19.87
CA LEU A 103 8.49 -11.49 20.50
C LEU A 103 8.51 -12.72 21.40
N SER A 104 7.40 -12.96 22.10
CA SER A 104 7.25 -14.10 23.00
C SER A 104 7.19 -15.43 22.24
N VAL A 105 6.54 -15.44 21.08
CA VAL A 105 6.50 -16.63 20.22
C VAL A 105 7.88 -16.92 19.62
N VAL A 106 8.55 -15.89 19.08
CA VAL A 106 9.90 -16.05 18.51
C VAL A 106 10.89 -16.55 19.55
N SER A 107 10.83 -16.04 20.79
CA SER A 107 11.76 -16.47 21.84
C SER A 107 11.55 -17.92 22.28
N VAL A 108 10.31 -18.42 22.25
CA VAL A 108 9.98 -19.80 22.66
C VAL A 108 10.20 -20.80 21.54
N VAL A 109 9.81 -20.45 20.31
CA VAL A 109 9.85 -21.35 19.15
C VAL A 109 11.19 -21.27 18.41
N GLY A 110 11.90 -20.14 18.49
CA GLY A 110 13.18 -19.94 17.82
C GLY A 110 13.09 -19.71 16.31
N CYS A 111 11.89 -19.71 15.72
CA CYS A 111 11.68 -19.49 14.29
C CYS A 111 11.61 -17.99 13.95
N PRO A 112 12.16 -17.57 12.80
CA PRO A 112 12.03 -16.19 12.34
C PRO A 112 10.60 -15.85 11.90
N ILE A 113 10.22 -14.59 12.09
CA ILE A 113 9.03 -14.04 11.43
C ILE A 113 9.42 -13.66 10.00
N LEU A 114 8.75 -14.28 9.03
CA LEU A 114 9.02 -14.10 7.61
C LEU A 114 8.30 -12.86 7.06
N ARG A 115 7.00 -12.74 7.37
CA ARG A 115 6.10 -11.71 6.84
C ARG A 115 5.09 -11.22 7.87
N VAL A 116 4.54 -10.03 7.59
CA VAL A 116 3.49 -9.38 8.36
C VAL A 116 2.32 -8.98 7.48
N GLY A 117 1.09 -9.26 7.93
CA GLY A 117 -0.14 -8.78 7.31
C GLY A 117 -0.58 -7.48 7.97
N VAL A 118 -0.61 -6.39 7.20
CA VAL A 118 -1.01 -5.04 7.63
C VAL A 118 -2.33 -4.59 6.98
N GLY A 119 -3.16 -5.56 6.60
CA GLY A 119 -4.47 -5.34 5.99
C GLY A 119 -5.08 -6.64 5.48
N GLU A 120 -6.19 -6.54 4.75
CA GLU A 120 -6.98 -7.67 4.27
C GLU A 120 -6.66 -8.08 2.83
N ARG A 121 -5.96 -7.24 2.07
CA ARG A 121 -5.69 -7.49 0.65
C ARG A 121 -4.43 -8.33 0.48
N PRO A 122 -4.30 -9.06 -0.65
CA PRO A 122 -3.08 -9.81 -0.94
C PRO A 122 -1.82 -8.93 -0.97
N GLU A 123 -1.97 -7.65 -1.34
CA GLU A 123 -0.86 -6.69 -1.38
C GLU A 123 -0.40 -6.21 0.01
N ASP A 124 -1.21 -6.45 1.06
CA ASP A 124 -0.94 -5.99 2.42
C ASP A 124 -0.05 -6.97 3.22
N LEU A 125 0.51 -7.99 2.54
CA LEU A 125 1.48 -8.93 3.11
C LEU A 125 2.92 -8.43 2.87
N GLU A 126 3.50 -7.79 3.88
CA GLU A 126 4.80 -7.14 3.81
C GLU A 126 5.93 -8.00 4.44
N PRO A 127 7.21 -7.78 4.07
CA PRO A 127 8.35 -8.32 4.80
C PRO A 127 8.37 -7.88 6.27
N PHE A 128 8.79 -8.76 7.18
CA PHE A 128 8.97 -8.38 8.58
C PHE A 128 10.27 -7.59 8.80
N HIS A 129 10.16 -6.47 9.52
CA HIS A 129 11.30 -5.64 9.91
C HIS A 129 11.35 -5.52 11.45
N PRO A 130 12.32 -6.18 12.13
CA PRO A 130 12.43 -6.18 13.59
C PRO A 130 12.47 -4.77 14.20
N ASP A 131 13.22 -3.84 13.57
CA ASP A 131 13.38 -2.47 14.08
C ASP A 131 12.08 -1.67 14.07
N ARG A 132 11.25 -1.86 13.03
CA ARG A 132 9.91 -1.26 12.94
C ARG A 132 8.98 -1.83 14.00
N MET A 133 9.06 -3.15 14.22
CA MET A 133 8.27 -3.82 15.25
C MET A 133 8.63 -3.35 16.66
N ALA A 134 9.93 -3.24 16.95
CA ALA A 134 10.43 -2.73 18.22
C ALA A 134 9.98 -1.28 18.45
N SER A 135 10.07 -0.43 17.43
CA SER A 135 9.60 0.96 17.49
C SER A 135 8.09 1.05 17.79
N ARG A 136 7.28 0.19 17.16
CA ARG A 136 5.84 0.11 17.40
C ARG A 136 5.50 -0.35 18.82
N ILE A 137 6.22 -1.34 19.36
CA ILE A 137 6.05 -1.83 20.73
C ILE A 137 6.42 -0.73 21.75
N LEU A 138 7.54 -0.04 21.52
CA LEU A 138 8.05 1.00 22.40
C LEU A 138 7.27 2.32 22.31
N GLY A 139 6.26 2.41 21.44
CA GLY A 139 5.49 3.64 21.22
C GLY A 139 6.30 4.78 20.60
N MET A 140 7.51 4.48 20.10
CA MET A 140 8.37 5.40 19.34
C MET A 140 8.10 5.32 17.83
N GLY A 141 7.14 4.48 17.43
CA GLY A 141 6.76 4.21 16.05
C GLY A 141 5.97 5.36 15.44
N ASP A 142 6.66 6.43 15.08
CA ASP A 142 6.30 7.21 13.88
C ASP A 142 7.41 8.12 13.33
N VAL A 143 8.65 8.07 13.85
CA VAL A 143 9.70 8.98 13.35
C VAL A 143 10.55 8.34 12.24
N VAL A 144 10.84 7.05 12.37
CA VAL A 144 11.68 6.31 11.40
C VAL A 144 10.89 5.94 10.13
N SER A 145 9.64 5.51 10.31
CA SER A 145 8.70 5.23 9.21
C SER A 145 8.38 6.49 8.39
N LEU A 146 8.23 7.66 9.01
CA LEU A 146 8.02 8.91 8.30
C LEU A 146 9.23 9.29 7.45
N VAL A 147 10.45 9.11 7.96
CA VAL A 147 11.67 9.43 7.22
C VAL A 147 11.87 8.47 6.04
N GLU A 148 11.61 7.17 6.21
CA GLU A 148 11.74 6.18 5.14
C GLU A 148 10.64 6.32 4.07
N LYS A 149 9.36 6.53 4.45
CA LYS A 149 8.28 6.76 3.46
C LYS A 149 8.46 8.10 2.74
N VAL A 150 9.01 9.12 3.39
CA VAL A 150 9.43 10.36 2.74
C VAL A 150 10.60 10.10 1.78
N GLN A 151 11.55 9.23 2.11
CA GLN A 151 12.66 8.86 1.22
C GLN A 151 12.23 7.98 0.02
N GLU A 152 11.29 7.05 0.20
CA GLU A 152 10.78 6.20 -0.90
C GLU A 152 9.82 6.96 -1.84
N THR A 153 9.09 7.96 -1.33
CA THR A 153 8.15 8.76 -2.15
C THR A 153 8.79 10.03 -2.72
N LEU A 154 9.93 10.47 -2.18
CA LEU A 154 10.79 11.45 -2.83
C LEU A 154 11.67 10.73 -3.84
N ASP A 155 11.08 10.43 -5.00
CA ASP A 155 11.84 10.07 -6.20
C ASP A 155 12.84 11.21 -6.43
N VAL A 156 14.12 10.95 -6.13
CA VAL A 156 15.23 11.91 -6.26
C VAL A 156 15.28 12.44 -7.72
N GLY A 157 14.75 11.66 -8.68
CA GLY A 157 14.56 12.08 -10.06
C GLY A 157 13.33 13.00 -10.31
N GLU A 158 12.26 12.94 -9.51
CA GLU A 158 11.11 13.84 -9.66
C GLU A 158 11.43 15.28 -9.22
N ALA A 159 12.22 15.45 -8.16
CA ALA A 159 12.67 16.77 -7.72
C ALA A 159 13.52 17.46 -8.81
N GLU A 160 14.44 16.73 -9.43
CA GLU A 160 15.26 17.23 -10.54
C GLU A 160 14.43 17.52 -11.80
N ARG A 161 13.52 16.60 -12.19
CA ARG A 161 12.59 16.82 -13.32
C ARG A 161 11.67 18.01 -13.07
N MET A 162 11.20 18.20 -11.84
CA MET A 162 10.37 19.32 -11.44
C MET A 162 11.17 20.63 -11.51
N GLN A 163 12.43 20.65 -11.04
CA GLN A 163 13.34 21.78 -11.19
C GLN A 163 13.63 22.11 -12.67
N GLU A 164 13.89 21.11 -13.52
CA GLU A 164 14.06 21.32 -14.96
C GLU A 164 12.79 21.87 -15.63
N LYS A 165 11.61 21.35 -15.27
CA LYS A 165 10.32 21.83 -15.78
C LYS A 165 10.00 23.25 -15.32
N LEU A 166 10.33 23.61 -14.07
CA LEU A 166 10.24 24.97 -13.54
C LEU A 166 11.22 25.95 -14.22
N LYS A 167 12.36 25.43 -14.71
CA LYS A 167 13.35 26.16 -15.52
C LYS A 167 12.91 26.35 -16.97
N ARG A 168 12.00 25.54 -17.53
CA ARG A 168 11.49 25.73 -18.89
C ARG A 168 10.76 27.08 -19.03
N LYS A 169 11.02 27.78 -20.15
CA LYS A 169 10.39 29.08 -20.46
C LYS A 169 8.87 29.02 -20.67
N GLN A 170 8.32 27.82 -20.91
CA GLN A 170 6.92 27.63 -21.32
C GLN A 170 5.89 27.60 -20.17
N GLY A 171 6.30 27.59 -18.90
CA GLY A 171 5.38 27.56 -17.76
C GLY A 171 4.67 26.21 -17.58
N LEU A 172 3.83 26.10 -16.55
CA LEU A 172 3.03 24.89 -16.27
C LEU A 172 2.01 24.65 -17.40
N ASN A 173 1.95 23.43 -17.93
CA ASN A 173 0.94 23.00 -18.91
C ASN A 173 -0.03 21.96 -18.29
N LEU A 174 -1.03 21.51 -19.05
CA LEU A 174 -2.04 20.55 -18.53
C LEU A 174 -1.49 19.14 -18.32
N GLU A 175 -0.38 18.75 -18.96
CA GLU A 175 0.29 17.48 -18.67
C GLU A 175 0.95 17.53 -17.28
N ASP A 176 1.60 18.65 -16.96
CA ASP A 176 2.20 18.86 -15.64
C ASP A 176 1.13 18.98 -14.54
N PHE A 177 0.02 19.65 -14.85
CA PHE A 177 -1.13 19.73 -13.94
C PHE A 177 -1.73 18.35 -13.63
N LEU A 178 -1.86 17.48 -14.64
CA LEU A 178 -2.33 16.11 -14.46
C LEU A 178 -1.35 15.28 -13.60
N ALA A 179 -0.05 15.45 -13.80
CA ALA A 179 0.97 14.78 -12.99
C ALA A 179 0.87 15.20 -11.51
N GLN A 180 0.76 16.50 -11.24
CA GLN A 180 0.57 17.04 -9.89
C GLN A 180 -0.73 16.53 -9.25
N MET A 181 -1.82 16.48 -10.02
CA MET A 181 -3.07 15.90 -9.57
C MET A 181 -2.90 14.43 -9.15
N ARG A 182 -2.23 13.61 -9.97
CA ARG A 182 -1.98 12.20 -9.64
C ARG A 182 -1.10 12.03 -8.40
N GLN A 183 -0.12 12.90 -8.18
CA GLN A 183 0.68 12.92 -6.96
C GLN A 183 -0.19 13.30 -5.74
N MET A 184 -1.01 14.34 -5.85
CA MET A 184 -1.95 14.71 -4.77
C MET A 184 -2.96 13.60 -4.46
N LYS A 185 -3.36 12.78 -5.43
CA LYS A 185 -4.20 11.60 -5.17
C LYS A 185 -3.49 10.57 -4.29
N LYS A 186 -2.18 10.36 -4.48
CA LYS A 186 -1.36 9.50 -3.61
C LYS A 186 -1.24 10.09 -2.19
N ILE A 187 -1.25 11.42 -2.08
CA ILE A 187 -1.18 12.12 -0.79
C ILE A 187 -2.56 12.25 -0.12
N GLY A 188 -3.65 12.34 -0.87
CA GLY A 188 -5.02 12.35 -0.34
C GLY A 188 -5.38 11.06 0.39
N SER A 189 -4.85 9.93 -0.06
CA SER A 189 -4.88 8.67 0.72
C SER A 189 -4.06 8.74 2.01
N LEU A 190 -3.03 9.60 2.09
CA LEU A 190 -2.27 9.89 3.32
C LEU A 190 -3.01 10.88 4.24
N GLY A 191 -3.95 11.69 3.73
CA GLY A 191 -4.78 12.58 4.55
C GLY A 191 -5.61 11.82 5.58
N LYS A 192 -6.13 10.64 5.20
CA LYS A 192 -6.76 9.68 6.12
C LYS A 192 -5.81 9.14 7.20
N ILE A 193 -4.51 9.07 6.91
CA ILE A 193 -3.48 8.69 7.89
C ILE A 193 -3.22 9.83 8.87
N LEU A 194 -3.30 11.08 8.41
CA LEU A 194 -3.20 12.27 9.26
C LEU A 194 -4.38 12.41 10.24
N GLU A 195 -5.56 11.91 9.87
CA GLU A 195 -6.75 11.85 10.74
C GLU A 195 -6.62 10.82 11.88
N MET A 196 -5.68 9.88 11.77
CA MET A 196 -5.39 8.87 12.80
C MET A 196 -4.30 9.30 13.79
N LEU A 197 -3.69 10.48 13.61
CA LEU A 197 -2.67 11.04 14.50
C LEU A 197 -3.31 11.76 15.72
N PRO A 198 -2.93 11.42 16.96
CA PRO A 198 -3.44 12.11 18.15
C PRO A 198 -3.00 13.58 18.13
N GLY A 199 -3.98 14.50 18.16
CA GLY A 199 -3.77 15.96 18.12
C GLY A 199 -4.27 16.66 16.84
N ALA A 200 -4.75 15.92 15.84
CA ALA A 200 -5.29 16.49 14.59
C ALA A 200 -6.62 17.26 14.75
N GLY A 201 -7.25 17.23 15.94
CA GLY A 201 -8.49 17.94 16.23
C GLY A 201 -8.40 19.48 16.22
N ALA A 202 -7.18 20.04 16.11
CA ALA A 202 -6.95 21.49 16.10
C ALA A 202 -7.11 22.15 14.71
N LEU A 203 -7.27 21.38 13.63
CA LEU A 203 -7.53 21.92 12.29
C LEU A 203 -9.04 21.91 12.02
N GLY A 204 -9.59 23.12 11.88
CA GLY A 204 -11.03 23.40 11.88
C GLY A 204 -11.86 22.59 10.88
N ALA A 205 -13.10 22.29 11.28
CA ALA A 205 -14.08 21.48 10.57
C ALA A 205 -14.36 21.90 9.11
N ASP A 206 -14.09 23.15 8.74
CA ASP A 206 -14.25 23.65 7.37
C ASP A 206 -13.21 23.10 6.38
N VAL A 207 -12.02 22.74 6.87
CA VAL A 207 -10.98 22.07 6.05
C VAL A 207 -11.34 20.59 5.85
N ARG A 208 -11.90 19.96 6.90
CA ARG A 208 -12.35 18.56 6.92
C ARG A 208 -13.44 18.28 5.88
N ASN A 209 -14.48 19.10 5.84
CA ASN A 209 -15.61 18.92 4.93
C ASN A 209 -15.27 19.10 3.44
N ARG A 210 -14.20 19.85 3.11
CA ARG A 210 -13.74 20.01 1.72
C ARG A 210 -12.87 18.84 1.24
N ILE A 211 -12.18 18.16 2.16
CA ILE A 211 -11.31 17.03 1.84
C ILE A 211 -12.12 15.73 1.75
N GLU A 212 -13.09 15.52 2.65
CA GLU A 212 -13.91 14.30 2.67
C GLU A 212 -14.88 14.20 1.47
N ASN A 213 -15.47 15.31 1.03
CA ASN A 213 -16.49 15.28 -0.03
C ASN A 213 -15.94 15.21 -1.47
N ASP A 214 -14.63 15.39 -1.67
CA ASP A 214 -14.05 15.62 -3.02
C ASP A 214 -13.06 14.54 -3.51
N SER A 215 -12.76 13.53 -2.69
CA SER A 215 -11.55 12.71 -2.83
C SER A 215 -11.58 11.57 -3.88
N GLY A 216 -12.39 11.68 -4.94
CA GLY A 216 -12.24 10.73 -6.05
C GLY A 216 -13.06 11.02 -7.30
N GLY A 217 -14.29 11.51 -7.16
CA GLY A 217 -15.19 11.77 -8.29
C GLY A 217 -14.72 12.92 -9.18
N GLN A 218 -14.53 14.11 -8.60
CA GLN A 218 -14.09 15.30 -9.34
C GLN A 218 -12.68 15.12 -9.92
N MET A 219 -11.82 14.41 -9.19
CA MET A 219 -10.45 14.14 -9.64
C MET A 219 -10.42 13.18 -10.84
N LYS A 220 -11.19 12.08 -10.79
CA LYS A 220 -11.36 11.16 -11.93
C LYS A 220 -11.98 11.88 -13.13
N LYS A 221 -12.97 12.75 -12.89
CA LYS A 221 -13.60 13.58 -13.92
C LYS A 221 -12.58 14.51 -14.59
N SER A 222 -11.75 15.17 -13.79
CA SER A 222 -10.68 16.05 -14.28
C SER A 222 -9.62 15.29 -15.07
N GLU A 223 -9.22 14.11 -14.60
CA GLU A 223 -8.31 13.21 -15.30
C GLU A 223 -8.87 12.77 -16.66
N ALA A 224 -10.14 12.35 -16.70
CA ALA A 224 -10.82 11.98 -17.94
C ALA A 224 -10.83 13.13 -18.95
N ILE A 225 -11.16 14.36 -18.50
CA ILE A 225 -11.16 15.56 -19.35
C ILE A 225 -9.77 15.81 -19.97
N VAL A 226 -8.70 15.75 -19.17
CA VAL A 226 -7.34 15.99 -19.69
C VAL A 226 -6.91 14.86 -20.63
N LEU A 227 -7.27 13.61 -20.32
CA LEU A 227 -6.95 12.45 -21.17
C LEU A 227 -7.67 12.50 -22.54
N SER A 228 -8.84 13.12 -22.63
CA SER A 228 -9.56 13.36 -23.89
C SER A 228 -8.98 14.49 -24.77
N MET A 229 -7.92 15.17 -24.30
CA MET A 229 -7.17 16.14 -25.10
C MET A 229 -6.02 15.47 -25.87
N THR A 230 -5.66 16.05 -27.01
CA THR A 230 -4.43 15.68 -27.73
C THR A 230 -3.18 16.21 -26.99
N PRO A 231 -2.00 15.60 -27.16
CA PRO A 231 -0.77 16.09 -26.53
C PRO A 231 -0.45 17.56 -26.86
N ARG A 232 -0.80 18.01 -28.06
CA ARG A 232 -0.63 19.41 -28.48
C ARG A 232 -1.53 20.36 -27.69
N GLU A 233 -2.78 19.98 -27.45
CA GLU A 233 -3.74 20.77 -26.66
C GLU A 233 -3.37 20.78 -25.17
N ARG A 234 -2.79 19.70 -24.63
CA ARG A 234 -2.33 19.68 -23.23
C ARG A 234 -1.13 20.60 -23.01
N ARG A 235 -0.20 20.63 -23.97
CA ARG A 235 0.98 21.51 -23.93
C ARG A 235 0.65 22.97 -24.25
N HIS A 236 -0.40 23.22 -25.04
CA HIS A 236 -0.87 24.55 -25.41
C HIS A 236 -2.36 24.73 -25.15
N PRO A 237 -2.76 24.94 -23.88
CA PRO A 237 -4.17 25.09 -23.48
C PRO A 237 -4.87 26.28 -24.17
N ASP A 238 -4.12 27.27 -24.65
CA ASP A 238 -4.64 28.42 -25.39
C ASP A 238 -5.30 28.03 -26.73
N LEU A 239 -4.98 26.86 -27.27
CA LEU A 239 -5.60 26.33 -28.48
C LEU A 239 -7.03 25.83 -28.26
N LEU A 240 -7.50 25.72 -27.00
CA LEU A 240 -8.81 25.14 -26.66
C LEU A 240 -9.97 26.11 -26.93
N ASP A 241 -10.36 26.17 -28.20
CA ASP A 241 -11.58 26.82 -28.69
C ASP A 241 -12.87 26.07 -28.29
N ALA A 242 -14.02 26.67 -28.60
CA ALA A 242 -15.33 26.10 -28.27
C ALA A 242 -15.59 24.74 -28.95
N SER A 243 -15.06 24.51 -30.15
CA SER A 243 -15.22 23.24 -30.88
C SER A 243 -14.45 22.11 -30.19
N ARG A 244 -13.19 22.38 -29.82
CA ARG A 244 -12.34 21.44 -29.10
C ARG A 244 -12.89 21.10 -27.73
N ARG A 245 -13.43 22.09 -26.99
CA ARG A 245 -14.07 21.83 -25.69
C ARG A 245 -15.29 20.93 -25.82
N ARG A 246 -16.12 21.08 -26.86
CA ARG A 246 -17.23 20.16 -27.14
C ARG A 246 -16.76 18.74 -27.43
N ARG A 247 -15.68 18.59 -28.23
CA ARG A 247 -15.08 17.29 -28.52
C ARG A 247 -14.55 16.62 -27.26
N ILE A 248 -13.82 17.36 -26.43
CA ILE A 248 -13.26 16.88 -25.16
C ILE A 248 -14.37 16.46 -24.19
N ALA A 249 -15.41 17.29 -24.05
CA ALA A 249 -16.56 16.99 -23.20
C ALA A 249 -17.23 15.67 -23.59
N ARG A 250 -17.46 15.45 -24.90
CA ARG A 250 -18.00 14.18 -25.41
C ARG A 250 -17.05 13.00 -25.15
N GLY A 251 -15.75 13.18 -25.39
CA GLY A 251 -14.75 12.13 -25.17
C GLY A 251 -14.56 11.73 -23.70
N ALA A 252 -14.83 12.65 -22.78
CA ALA A 252 -14.74 12.41 -21.33
C ALA A 252 -16.09 12.05 -20.69
N GLY A 253 -17.21 12.09 -21.44
CA GLY A 253 -18.55 11.82 -20.92
C GLY A 253 -19.07 12.91 -19.96
N VAL A 254 -18.67 14.17 -20.17
CA VAL A 254 -19.00 15.31 -19.28
C VAL A 254 -19.64 16.47 -20.03
N GLN A 255 -20.10 17.50 -19.30
CA GLN A 255 -20.61 18.72 -19.91
C GLN A 255 -19.48 19.69 -20.27
N VAL A 256 -19.75 20.60 -21.22
CA VAL A 256 -18.78 21.64 -21.61
C VAL A 256 -18.48 22.60 -20.46
N SER A 257 -19.45 22.80 -19.55
CA SER A 257 -19.26 23.57 -18.30
C SER A 257 -18.14 22.99 -17.44
N ASP A 258 -18.05 21.66 -17.34
CA ASP A 258 -17.03 20.96 -16.55
C ASP A 258 -15.63 21.17 -17.13
N VAL A 259 -15.52 21.13 -18.45
CA VAL A 259 -14.26 21.43 -19.15
C VAL A 259 -13.84 22.88 -18.90
N ASN A 260 -14.79 23.82 -18.91
CA ASN A 260 -14.51 25.22 -18.62
C ASN A 260 -14.07 25.44 -17.16
N GLU A 261 -14.65 24.70 -16.22
CA GLU A 261 -14.29 24.75 -14.80
C GLU A 261 -12.85 24.27 -14.56
N LEU A 262 -12.49 23.14 -15.15
CA LEU A 262 -11.12 22.63 -15.09
C LEU A 262 -10.12 23.65 -15.67
N LEU A 263 -10.44 24.27 -16.81
CA LEU A 263 -9.58 25.28 -17.42
C LEU A 263 -9.46 26.55 -16.57
N ARG A 264 -10.50 26.93 -15.82
CA ARG A 264 -10.42 28.04 -14.84
C ARG A 264 -9.48 27.68 -13.69
N GLY A 265 -9.64 26.49 -13.10
CA GLY A 265 -8.77 26.01 -12.03
C GLY A 265 -7.30 25.94 -12.46
N PHE A 266 -7.04 25.43 -13.67
CA PHE A 266 -5.71 25.40 -14.26
C PHE A 266 -5.09 26.80 -14.42
N ARG A 267 -5.84 27.79 -14.91
CA ARG A 267 -5.35 29.17 -15.04
C ARG A 267 -5.01 29.78 -13.68
N GLN A 268 -5.82 29.49 -12.65
CA GLN A 268 -5.55 29.94 -11.29
C GLN A 268 -4.25 29.32 -10.74
N ALA A 269 -4.04 28.03 -10.97
CA ALA A 269 -2.80 27.35 -10.61
C ALA A 269 -1.58 27.94 -11.35
N GLN A 270 -1.71 28.24 -12.64
CA GLN A 270 -0.66 28.94 -13.41
C GLN A 270 -0.33 30.31 -12.82
N GLN A 271 -1.33 31.06 -12.36
CA GLN A 271 -1.13 32.37 -11.75
C GLN A 271 -0.40 32.26 -10.41
N MET A 272 -0.79 31.32 -9.55
CA MET A 272 -0.10 31.07 -8.28
C MET A 272 1.35 30.63 -8.51
N ALA A 273 1.61 29.74 -9.47
CA ALA A 273 2.96 29.29 -9.79
C ALA A 273 3.85 30.43 -10.29
N LYS A 274 3.29 31.37 -11.07
CA LYS A 274 4.00 32.60 -11.48
C LYS A 274 4.36 33.48 -10.27
N GLN A 275 3.43 33.66 -9.32
CA GLN A 275 3.66 34.43 -8.10
C GLN A 275 4.73 33.78 -7.21
N MET A 276 4.69 32.47 -7.00
CA MET A 276 5.71 31.73 -6.26
C MET A 276 7.09 31.86 -6.90
N LYS A 277 7.19 31.77 -8.24
CA LYS A 277 8.46 31.97 -8.96
C LYS A 277 9.01 33.38 -8.80
N GLN A 278 8.16 34.40 -8.70
CA GLN A 278 8.58 35.78 -8.42
C GLN A 278 9.05 35.94 -6.97
N MET A 279 8.38 35.31 -6.01
CA MET A 279 8.77 35.32 -4.60
C MET A 279 10.09 34.58 -4.36
N GLN A 280 10.30 33.43 -5.00
CA GLN A 280 11.54 32.65 -4.94
C GLN A 280 12.75 33.38 -5.56
N LYS A 281 12.52 34.24 -6.57
CA LYS A 281 13.55 35.13 -7.10
C LYS A 281 13.89 36.30 -6.17
N ARG A 282 13.01 36.65 -5.23
CA ARG A 282 13.17 37.75 -4.26
C ARG A 282 13.79 37.31 -2.94
N LEU A 283 13.83 36.01 -2.67
CA LEU A 283 14.56 35.45 -1.52
C LEU A 283 16.07 35.49 -1.81
N PRO A 284 16.91 36.04 -0.91
CA PRO A 284 18.35 36.02 -1.09
C PRO A 284 18.84 34.57 -1.20
N ARG A 285 19.67 34.27 -2.20
CA ARG A 285 20.47 33.03 -2.23
C ARG A 285 21.58 33.17 -1.18
N GLY A 286 21.22 33.07 0.09
CA GLY A 286 22.14 33.07 1.22
C GLY A 286 22.28 31.65 1.75
N GLY A 287 23.49 31.11 1.67
CA GLY A 287 23.83 29.79 2.21
C GLY A 287 23.61 29.73 3.72
N LEU A 288 22.94 28.69 4.17
CA LEU A 288 23.02 28.18 5.53
C LEU A 288 23.40 26.72 5.38
N PHE A 289 24.71 26.46 5.38
CA PHE A 289 25.39 25.29 5.94
C PHE A 289 26.88 25.55 5.74
N ARG A 290 27.50 26.12 6.77
CA ARG A 290 28.93 26.00 7.03
C ARG A 290 29.07 25.36 8.41
#